data_AF-A0A9E5Q5E8-F1
#
_entry.id   AF-A0A9E5Q5E8-F1
#
_cell.length_a   1.000
_cell.length_b   1.000
_cell.length_c   1.000
_cell.angle_alpha   90.00
_cell.angle_beta   90.00
_cell.angle_gamma   90.00
#
_symmetry.space_group_name_H-M   'P 1'
#
loop_
_entity.id
_entity.type
_entity.pdbx_description
1 polymer ?
#
loop_
_entity_poly.entity_id
_entity_poly.type
_entity_poly.pdbx_seq_one_letter_code
_entity_poly.pdbx_strand_id
1 'polypeptide(L)'
;FQEGAREVARVVPDLLPADGRQRQEGNVARLTSAGVPEALALRVSVYDELVSALDIVEVAESEQMSVEDVAAVYFALGERLDLHWMRDQIIALPRENRWQALARAALRDDLQTQERVLTRDVLRQASAHSDADSRIAAWMEHNRVAVERCVQVLADLKGGAHTDFAMLSVAMRDVRDMHAEDEGSSEPTTGATEGGPAKKKSKAKAKAKGRSKGKAA
;
A
#
# COMPACT_ATOMS: atom_id res chain seq x y z
N PHE A 1 2.04 -14.70 -8.31
CA PHE A 1 1.09 -13.89 -9.12
C PHE A 1 -0.15 -14.60 -9.67
N GLN A 2 -0.11 -15.62 -10.56
CA GLN A 2 -1.35 -16.15 -11.19
C GLN A 2 -2.39 -16.69 -10.20
N GLU A 3 -1.94 -17.44 -9.19
CA GLU A 3 -2.79 -17.97 -8.13
C GLU A 3 -3.38 -16.86 -7.27
N GLY A 4 -2.54 -15.97 -6.75
CA GLY A 4 -2.97 -14.80 -5.99
C GLY A 4 -3.92 -13.88 -6.76
N ALA A 5 -3.71 -13.66 -8.06
CA ALA A 5 -4.62 -12.84 -8.87
C ALA A 5 -6.01 -13.48 -9.02
N ARG A 6 -6.11 -14.82 -9.07
CA ARG A 6 -7.40 -15.53 -9.04
C ARG A 6 -8.05 -15.44 -7.67
N GLU A 7 -7.25 -15.47 -6.61
CA GLU A 7 -7.74 -15.29 -5.25
C GLU A 7 -8.33 -13.89 -5.07
N VAL A 8 -7.62 -12.84 -5.51
CA VAL A 8 -8.14 -11.46 -5.55
C VAL A 8 -9.45 -11.41 -6.33
N ALA A 9 -9.50 -11.98 -7.55
CA ALA A 9 -10.72 -12.00 -8.37
C ALA A 9 -11.93 -12.65 -7.69
N ARG A 10 -11.69 -13.58 -6.76
CA ARG A 10 -12.73 -14.26 -6.00
C ARG A 10 -13.22 -13.42 -4.82
N VAL A 11 -12.34 -12.71 -4.14
CA VAL A 11 -12.67 -11.95 -2.91
C VAL A 11 -13.12 -10.51 -3.18
N VAL A 12 -12.68 -9.90 -4.28
CA VAL A 12 -13.01 -8.51 -4.65
C VAL A 12 -14.51 -8.20 -4.56
N PRO A 13 -15.44 -9.00 -5.14
CA PRO A 13 -16.87 -8.68 -5.09
C PRO A 13 -17.40 -8.45 -3.68
N ASP A 14 -16.90 -9.20 -2.70
CA ASP A 14 -17.36 -9.16 -1.31
C ASP A 14 -16.66 -8.04 -0.52
N LEU A 15 -15.46 -7.66 -0.95
CA LEU A 15 -14.62 -6.61 -0.33
C LEU A 15 -14.82 -5.23 -0.96
N LEU A 16 -15.56 -5.15 -2.07
CA LEU A 16 -15.86 -3.88 -2.71
C LEU A 16 -16.62 -2.96 -1.74
N PRO A 17 -16.18 -1.71 -1.58
CA PRO A 17 -16.92 -0.75 -0.78
C PRO A 17 -18.25 -0.35 -1.43
N ALA A 18 -19.08 0.46 -0.74
CA ALA A 18 -20.46 0.70 -1.18
C ALA A 18 -20.52 1.37 -2.57
N ASP A 19 -19.62 2.32 -2.82
CA ASP A 19 -19.46 2.99 -4.11
C ASP A 19 -18.99 2.01 -5.21
N GLY A 20 -18.05 1.12 -4.88
CA GLY A 20 -17.53 0.07 -5.75
C GLY A 20 -18.61 -0.93 -6.15
N ARG A 21 -19.42 -1.40 -5.20
CA ARG A 21 -20.56 -2.28 -5.48
C ARG A 21 -21.58 -1.60 -6.39
N GLN A 22 -21.91 -0.33 -6.13
CA GLN A 22 -22.84 0.41 -6.99
C GLN A 22 -22.30 0.57 -8.43
N ARG A 23 -21.00 0.86 -8.58
CA ARG A 23 -20.36 0.90 -9.91
C ARG A 23 -20.39 -0.46 -10.60
N GLN A 24 -20.09 -1.54 -9.88
CA GLN A 24 -20.12 -2.89 -10.39
C GLN A 24 -21.54 -3.25 -10.88
N GLU A 25 -22.56 -3.03 -10.06
CA GLU A 25 -23.97 -3.27 -10.39
C GLU A 25 -24.40 -2.48 -11.64
N GLY A 26 -24.02 -1.19 -11.72
CA GLY A 26 -24.27 -0.37 -12.90
C GLY A 26 -23.59 -0.90 -14.16
N ASN A 27 -22.35 -1.40 -14.05
CA ASN A 27 -21.62 -1.98 -15.17
C ASN A 27 -22.25 -3.31 -15.62
N VAL A 28 -22.66 -4.17 -14.68
CA VAL A 28 -23.39 -5.41 -14.96
C VAL A 28 -24.68 -5.10 -15.70
N ALA A 29 -25.50 -4.17 -15.18
CA ALA A 29 -26.76 -3.78 -15.80
C ALA A 29 -26.59 -3.22 -17.22
N ARG A 30 -25.55 -2.41 -17.44
CA ARG A 30 -25.21 -1.88 -18.77
C ARG A 30 -24.83 -2.99 -19.75
N LEU A 31 -24.03 -3.96 -19.32
CA LEU A 31 -23.58 -5.08 -20.15
C LEU A 31 -24.73 -6.04 -20.47
N THR A 32 -25.56 -6.39 -19.50
CA THR A 32 -26.72 -7.26 -19.71
C THR A 32 -27.76 -6.61 -20.61
N SER A 33 -27.99 -5.31 -20.46
CA SER A 33 -28.86 -4.55 -21.38
C SER A 33 -28.35 -4.52 -22.82
N ALA A 34 -27.04 -4.69 -23.02
CA ALA A 34 -26.41 -4.82 -24.34
C ALA A 34 -26.40 -6.27 -24.88
N GLY A 35 -27.02 -7.22 -24.18
CA GLY A 35 -27.13 -8.63 -24.59
C GLY A 35 -25.98 -9.52 -24.13
N VAL A 36 -25.09 -9.04 -23.25
CA VAL A 36 -24.04 -9.87 -22.65
C VAL A 36 -24.69 -10.82 -21.62
N PRO A 37 -24.38 -12.13 -21.64
CA PRO A 37 -24.88 -13.06 -20.62
C PRO A 37 -24.48 -12.61 -19.21
N GLU A 38 -25.40 -12.69 -18.26
CA GLU A 38 -25.22 -12.20 -16.88
C GLU A 38 -23.96 -12.75 -16.20
N ALA A 39 -23.69 -14.04 -16.32
CA ALA A 39 -22.48 -14.66 -15.77
C ALA A 39 -21.19 -14.09 -16.37
N LEU A 40 -21.21 -13.65 -17.63
CA LEU A 40 -20.07 -12.97 -18.25
C LEU A 40 -20.01 -11.50 -17.84
N ALA A 41 -21.15 -10.82 -17.72
CA ALA A 41 -21.23 -9.44 -17.26
C ALA A 41 -20.66 -9.30 -15.84
N LEU A 42 -21.03 -10.19 -14.91
CA LEU A 42 -20.49 -10.25 -13.54
C LEU A 42 -18.98 -10.50 -13.51
N ARG A 43 -18.49 -11.39 -14.38
CA ARG A 43 -17.05 -11.67 -14.46
C ARG A 43 -16.26 -10.48 -15.00
N VAL A 44 -16.79 -9.78 -16.00
CA VAL A 44 -16.11 -8.64 -16.62
C VAL A 44 -16.24 -7.38 -15.76
N SER A 45 -17.29 -7.27 -14.95
CA SER A 45 -17.52 -6.07 -14.13
C SER A 45 -16.46 -5.84 -13.06
N VAL A 46 -15.72 -6.88 -12.66
CA VAL A 46 -14.65 -6.80 -11.64
C VAL A 46 -13.26 -6.54 -12.24
N TYR A 47 -13.15 -6.40 -13.56
CA TYR A 47 -11.85 -6.30 -14.23
C TYR A 47 -11.13 -4.98 -13.93
N ASP A 48 -11.86 -3.91 -13.66
CA ASP A 48 -11.27 -2.61 -13.32
C ASP A 48 -10.57 -2.70 -11.95
N GLU A 49 -11.11 -3.49 -11.02
CA GLU A 49 -10.55 -3.78 -9.71
C GLU A 49 -9.36 -4.75 -9.80
N LEU A 50 -9.34 -5.65 -10.80
CA LEU A 50 -8.22 -6.57 -11.00
C LEU A 50 -6.91 -5.88 -11.38
N VAL A 51 -6.97 -4.60 -11.75
CA VAL A 51 -5.77 -3.78 -11.91
C VAL A 51 -4.95 -3.74 -10.61
N SER A 52 -5.61 -3.76 -9.46
CA SER A 52 -4.98 -3.77 -8.13
C SER A 52 -4.53 -5.16 -7.68
N ALA A 53 -4.85 -6.23 -8.43
CA ALA A 53 -4.56 -7.60 -8.01
C ALA A 53 -3.06 -7.88 -7.88
N LEU A 54 -2.24 -7.29 -8.76
CA LEU A 54 -0.79 -7.45 -8.68
C LEU A 54 -0.21 -6.76 -7.44
N ASP A 55 -0.69 -5.55 -7.14
CA ASP A 55 -0.27 -4.79 -5.96
C ASP A 55 -0.66 -5.52 -4.67
N ILE A 56 -1.90 -6.01 -4.58
CA ILE A 56 -2.38 -6.77 -3.43
C ILE A 56 -1.54 -8.03 -3.20
N VAL A 57 -1.26 -8.79 -4.26
CA VAL A 57 -0.44 -10.01 -4.17
C VAL A 57 0.99 -9.69 -3.76
N GLU A 58 1.59 -8.64 -4.31
CA GLU A 58 2.95 -8.20 -3.95
C GLU A 58 3.02 -7.82 -2.47
N VAL A 59 2.03 -7.07 -1.97
CA VAL A 59 1.96 -6.69 -0.56
C VAL A 59 1.76 -7.90 0.33
N ALA A 60 0.83 -8.79 -0.01
CA ALA A 60 0.58 -10.03 0.74
C ALA A 60 1.83 -10.91 0.86
N GLU A 61 2.56 -11.08 -0.25
CA GLU A 61 3.83 -11.82 -0.25
C GLU A 61 4.90 -11.12 0.62
N SER A 62 5.02 -9.79 0.53
CA SER A 62 6.05 -9.01 1.25
C SER A 62 5.82 -8.89 2.76
N GLU A 63 4.56 -8.76 3.19
CA GLU A 63 4.17 -8.58 4.59
C GLU A 63 3.74 -9.91 5.24
N GLN A 64 3.81 -11.03 4.51
CA GLN A 64 3.41 -12.38 4.96
C GLN A 64 1.98 -12.46 5.48
N MET A 65 1.06 -11.82 4.76
CA MET A 65 -0.37 -11.74 5.11
C MET A 65 -1.23 -12.45 4.07
N SER A 66 -2.50 -12.72 4.42
CA SER A 66 -3.44 -13.28 3.46
C SER A 66 -3.81 -12.25 2.39
N VAL A 67 -4.08 -12.70 1.17
CA VAL A 67 -4.56 -11.84 0.07
C VAL A 67 -5.87 -11.15 0.46
N GLU A 68 -6.73 -11.84 1.21
CA GLU A 68 -8.00 -11.32 1.70
C GLU A 68 -7.82 -10.16 2.69
N ASP A 69 -6.94 -10.28 3.68
CA ASP A 69 -6.67 -9.20 4.64
C ASP A 69 -6.08 -7.97 3.96
N VAL A 70 -5.14 -8.18 3.03
CA VAL A 70 -4.52 -7.08 2.27
C VAL A 70 -5.54 -6.40 1.35
N ALA A 71 -6.37 -7.18 0.64
CA ALA A 71 -7.43 -6.64 -0.21
C ALA A 71 -8.44 -5.83 0.60
N ALA A 72 -8.84 -6.32 1.79
CA ALA A 72 -9.77 -5.62 2.67
C ALA A 72 -9.22 -4.26 3.09
N VAL A 73 -7.93 -4.17 3.46
CA VAL A 73 -7.28 -2.89 3.78
C VAL A 73 -7.16 -2.01 2.53
N TYR A 74 -6.71 -2.56 1.40
CA TYR A 74 -6.49 -1.81 0.16
C TYR A 74 -7.78 -1.10 -0.30
N PHE A 75 -8.88 -1.85 -0.44
CA PHE A 75 -10.14 -1.28 -0.94
C PHE A 75 -10.77 -0.31 0.06
N ALA A 76 -10.78 -0.66 1.35
CA ALA A 76 -11.39 0.19 2.38
C ALA A 76 -10.57 1.48 2.62
N LEU A 77 -9.25 1.44 2.44
CA LEU A 77 -8.39 2.62 2.47
C LEU A 77 -8.64 3.52 1.26
N GLY A 78 -8.70 2.92 0.06
CA GLY A 78 -8.97 3.64 -1.19
C GLY A 78 -10.35 4.30 -1.22
N GLU A 79 -11.35 3.76 -0.51
CA GLU A 79 -12.65 4.41 -0.30
C GLU A 79 -12.52 5.61 0.65
N ARG A 80 -11.96 5.39 1.84
CA ARG A 80 -11.83 6.43 2.89
C ARG A 80 -11.03 7.65 2.44
N LEU A 81 -10.05 7.45 1.57
CA LEU A 81 -9.19 8.50 1.03
C LEU A 81 -9.62 9.00 -0.35
N ASP A 82 -10.78 8.53 -0.87
CA ASP A 82 -11.30 8.94 -2.17
C ASP A 82 -10.33 8.71 -3.36
N LEU A 83 -9.42 7.73 -3.25
CA LEU A 83 -8.42 7.44 -4.28
C LEU A 83 -9.07 6.91 -5.56
N HIS A 84 -10.22 6.24 -5.43
CA HIS A 84 -11.05 5.80 -6.55
C HIS A 84 -11.54 7.00 -7.39
N TRP A 85 -12.04 8.03 -6.72
CA TRP A 85 -12.47 9.26 -7.38
C TRP A 85 -11.29 9.97 -8.06
N MET A 86 -10.13 10.04 -7.39
CA MET A 86 -8.93 10.65 -7.96
C MET A 86 -8.47 9.89 -9.23
N ARG A 87 -8.52 8.55 -9.20
CA ARG A 87 -8.23 7.70 -10.36
C ARG A 87 -9.17 8.01 -11.53
N ASP A 88 -10.47 8.17 -11.28
CA ASP A 88 -11.45 8.52 -12.30
C ASP A 88 -11.15 9.89 -12.93
N GLN A 89 -10.75 10.88 -12.12
CA GLN A 89 -10.32 12.18 -12.64
C GLN A 89 -9.08 12.07 -13.53
N ILE A 90 -8.08 11.28 -13.12
CA ILE A 90 -6.88 11.01 -13.94
C ILE A 90 -7.29 10.34 -15.27
N ILE A 91 -8.23 9.39 -15.24
CA ILE A 91 -8.75 8.72 -16.45
C ILE A 91 -9.52 9.69 -17.35
N ALA A 92 -10.20 10.69 -16.78
CA ALA A 92 -10.95 11.69 -17.52
C ALA A 92 -10.07 12.78 -18.17
N LEU A 93 -8.80 12.91 -17.75
CA LEU A 93 -7.88 13.92 -18.31
C LEU A 93 -7.76 13.83 -19.85
N PRO A 94 -7.65 14.98 -20.53
CA PRO A 94 -7.53 15.05 -21.98
C PRO A 94 -6.24 14.36 -22.48
N ARG A 95 -6.31 13.86 -23.72
CA ARG A 95 -5.24 13.13 -24.41
C ARG A 95 -5.04 13.64 -25.83
N GLU A 96 -5.04 14.95 -25.98
CA GLU A 96 -4.99 15.64 -27.27
C GLU A 96 -3.59 15.55 -27.91
N ASN A 97 -2.56 15.30 -27.09
CA ASN A 97 -1.20 15.08 -27.56
C ASN A 97 -0.47 13.96 -26.81
N ARG A 98 0.68 13.55 -27.36
CA ARG A 98 1.55 12.50 -26.81
C ARG A 98 2.00 12.78 -25.37
N TRP A 99 2.31 14.03 -25.03
CA TRP A 99 2.80 14.39 -23.70
C TRP A 99 1.71 14.31 -22.63
N GLN A 100 0.49 14.72 -22.97
CA GLN A 100 -0.67 14.55 -22.09
C GLN A 100 -0.99 13.07 -21.84
N ALA A 101 -0.90 12.22 -22.88
CA ALA A 101 -1.07 10.78 -22.71
C ALA A 101 -0.01 10.17 -21.76
N LEU A 102 1.26 10.60 -21.89
CA LEU A 102 2.34 10.17 -20.99
C LEU A 102 2.15 10.70 -19.56
N ALA A 103 1.78 11.97 -19.39
CA ALA A 103 1.55 12.57 -18.08
C ALA A 103 0.39 11.88 -17.35
N ARG A 104 -0.67 11.53 -18.07
CA ARG A 104 -1.80 10.79 -17.52
C ARG A 104 -1.41 9.37 -17.09
N ALA A 105 -0.61 8.67 -17.91
CA ALA A 105 -0.10 7.36 -17.55
C ALA A 105 0.77 7.45 -16.29
N ALA A 106 1.67 8.43 -16.23
CA ALA A 106 2.51 8.68 -15.05
C ALA A 106 1.67 8.96 -13.79
N LEU A 107 0.65 9.81 -13.85
CA LEU A 107 -0.22 10.08 -12.71
C LEU A 107 -0.97 8.83 -12.23
N ARG A 108 -1.43 7.97 -13.14
CA ARG A 108 -2.10 6.72 -12.78
C ARG A 108 -1.13 5.75 -12.10
N ASP A 109 0.05 5.59 -12.66
CA ASP A 109 1.06 4.67 -12.15
C ASP A 109 1.60 5.16 -10.78
N ASP A 110 1.73 6.48 -10.60
CA ASP A 110 2.04 7.12 -9.31
C ASP A 110 0.94 6.86 -8.28
N LEU A 111 -0.34 7.01 -8.65
CA LEU A 111 -1.46 6.75 -7.74
C LEU A 111 -1.46 5.30 -7.25
N GLN A 112 -1.30 4.33 -8.15
CA GLN A 112 -1.22 2.91 -7.83
C GLN A 112 -0.05 2.62 -6.89
N THR A 113 1.10 3.22 -7.17
CA THR A 113 2.28 3.09 -6.31
C THR A 113 2.00 3.64 -4.90
N GLN A 114 1.34 4.79 -4.78
CA GLN A 114 1.01 5.35 -3.47
C GLN A 114 -0.02 4.50 -2.73
N GLU A 115 -1.07 4.03 -3.39
CA GLU A 115 -2.09 3.16 -2.77
C GLU A 115 -1.46 1.86 -2.23
N ARG A 116 -0.51 1.27 -2.96
CA ARG A 116 0.28 0.12 -2.50
C ARG A 116 1.14 0.45 -1.28
N VAL A 117 1.82 1.59 -1.29
CA VAL A 117 2.68 2.04 -0.17
C VAL A 117 1.86 2.31 1.08
N LEU A 118 0.75 3.04 0.96
CA LEU A 118 -0.14 3.36 2.08
C LEU A 118 -0.79 2.09 2.65
N THR A 119 -1.19 1.14 1.80
CA THR A 119 -1.71 -0.16 2.25
C THR A 119 -0.68 -0.89 3.11
N ARG A 120 0.58 -0.95 2.67
CA ARG A 120 1.67 -1.54 3.48
C ARG A 120 1.87 -0.82 4.80
N ASP A 121 1.84 0.50 4.78
CA ASP A 121 2.05 1.30 5.99
C ASP A 121 0.95 1.06 7.04
N VAL A 122 -0.32 1.04 6.62
CA VAL A 122 -1.47 0.65 7.47
C VAL A 122 -1.28 -0.74 8.08
N LEU A 123 -0.83 -1.71 7.27
CA LEU A 123 -0.65 -3.10 7.72
C LEU A 123 0.48 -3.23 8.75
N ARG A 124 1.52 -2.39 8.67
CA ARG A 124 2.68 -2.42 9.58
C ARG A 124 2.45 -1.72 10.92
N GLN A 125 1.64 -0.66 10.93
CA GLN A 125 1.41 0.14 12.14
C GLN A 125 0.36 -0.49 13.08
N ALA A 126 -0.51 -1.36 12.56
CA ALA A 126 -1.59 -1.95 13.34
C ALA A 126 -1.24 -3.34 13.88
N SER A 127 -1.92 -3.74 14.96
CA SER A 127 -1.74 -5.08 15.50
C SER A 127 -2.19 -6.14 14.49
N ALA A 128 -1.47 -7.25 14.40
CA ALA A 128 -1.74 -8.32 13.42
C ALA A 128 -3.13 -8.97 13.56
N HIS A 129 -3.90 -8.66 14.61
CA HIS A 129 -5.20 -9.27 14.91
C HIS A 129 -6.36 -8.27 14.80
N SER A 130 -6.09 -7.03 14.37
CA SER A 130 -7.11 -6.03 14.10
C SER A 130 -7.76 -6.26 12.73
N ASP A 131 -9.07 -6.04 12.63
CA ASP A 131 -9.79 -5.96 11.34
C ASP A 131 -9.35 -4.73 10.53
N ALA A 132 -9.62 -4.75 9.22
CA ALA A 132 -9.18 -3.71 8.29
C ALA A 132 -9.57 -2.29 8.73
N ASP A 133 -10.82 -2.11 9.19
CA ASP A 133 -11.35 -0.82 9.64
C ASP A 133 -10.59 -0.27 10.84
N SER A 134 -10.30 -1.12 11.83
CA SER A 134 -9.53 -0.74 13.01
C SER A 134 -8.09 -0.39 12.66
N ARG A 135 -7.46 -1.12 11.72
CA ARG A 135 -6.10 -0.80 11.24
C ARG A 135 -6.06 0.57 10.57
N ILE A 136 -7.00 0.83 9.67
CA ILE A 136 -7.07 2.08 8.93
C ILE A 136 -7.35 3.24 9.88
N ALA A 137 -8.28 3.09 10.82
CA ALA A 137 -8.59 4.14 11.80
C ALA A 137 -7.37 4.50 12.66
N ALA A 138 -6.62 3.50 13.14
CA ALA A 138 -5.40 3.73 13.90
C ALA A 138 -4.32 4.45 13.09
N TRP A 139 -4.11 4.01 11.84
CA TRP A 139 -3.18 4.65 10.91
C TRP A 139 -3.59 6.10 10.58
N MET A 140 -4.87 6.35 10.33
CA MET A 140 -5.38 7.70 10.05
C MET A 140 -5.19 8.63 11.25
N GLU A 141 -5.38 8.15 12.48
CA GLU A 141 -5.15 8.94 13.69
C GLU A 141 -3.65 9.25 13.87
N HIS A 142 -2.78 8.28 13.59
CA HIS A 142 -1.33 8.49 13.64
C HIS A 142 -0.87 9.54 12.61
N ASN A 143 -1.43 9.51 11.40
CA ASN A 143 -1.07 10.39 10.28
C ASN A 143 -2.05 11.56 10.09
N ARG A 144 -2.78 11.93 11.15
CA ARG A 144 -3.98 12.78 11.07
C ARG A 144 -3.76 14.09 10.31
N VAL A 145 -2.65 14.77 10.55
CA VAL A 145 -2.36 16.08 9.91
C VAL A 145 -2.20 15.93 8.39
N ALA A 146 -1.46 14.92 7.93
CA ALA A 146 -1.24 14.68 6.50
C ALA A 146 -2.53 14.20 5.82
N VAL A 147 -3.27 13.30 6.48
CA VAL A 147 -4.57 12.79 6.00
C VAL A 147 -5.59 13.91 5.87
N GLU A 148 -5.77 14.76 6.90
CA GLU A 148 -6.70 15.90 6.87
C GLU A 148 -6.37 16.86 5.73
N ARG A 149 -5.09 17.15 5.48
CA ARG A 149 -4.66 18.00 4.37
C ARG A 149 -5.03 17.39 3.01
N CYS A 150 -4.74 16.10 2.81
CA CYS A 150 -5.07 15.41 1.56
C CYS A 150 -6.59 15.39 1.33
N VAL A 151 -7.38 15.05 2.34
CA VAL A 151 -8.84 15.02 2.26
C VAL A 151 -9.40 16.40 1.92
N GLN A 152 -8.85 17.47 2.51
CA GLN A 152 -9.28 18.84 2.19
C GLN A 152 -9.00 19.19 0.72
N VAL A 153 -7.81 18.86 0.20
CA VAL A 153 -7.47 19.12 -1.20
C VAL A 153 -8.40 18.35 -2.14
N LEU A 154 -8.69 17.08 -1.85
CA LEU A 154 -9.64 16.30 -2.65
C LEU A 154 -11.06 16.87 -2.57
N ALA A 155 -11.49 17.36 -1.40
CA ALA A 155 -12.78 18.02 -1.23
C ALA A 155 -12.89 19.32 -2.06
N ASP A 156 -11.83 20.13 -2.07
CA ASP A 156 -11.76 21.36 -2.87
C ASP A 156 -11.84 21.05 -4.37
N LEU A 157 -11.13 20.00 -4.84
CA LEU A 157 -11.19 19.57 -6.23
C LEU A 157 -12.58 19.05 -6.62
N LYS A 158 -13.26 18.31 -5.73
CA LYS A 158 -14.64 17.83 -5.92
C LYS A 158 -15.67 18.97 -5.98
N GLY A 159 -15.42 20.08 -5.29
CA GLY A 159 -16.26 21.27 -5.34
C GLY A 159 -16.08 22.12 -6.59
N GLY A 160 -14.99 21.91 -7.35
CA GLY A 160 -14.68 22.62 -8.58
C GLY A 160 -15.45 22.09 -9.80
N ALA A 161 -15.55 22.92 -10.85
CA ALA A 161 -16.19 22.53 -12.11
C ALA A 161 -15.31 21.63 -13.00
N HIS A 162 -13.98 21.76 -12.88
CA HIS A 162 -13.01 21.06 -13.70
C HIS A 162 -11.75 20.72 -12.90
N THR A 163 -11.14 19.58 -13.23
CA THR A 163 -9.84 19.14 -12.70
C THR A 163 -8.84 19.02 -13.85
N ASP A 164 -7.62 19.52 -13.67
CA ASP A 164 -6.55 19.48 -14.66
C ASP A 164 -5.31 18.75 -14.13
N PHE A 165 -4.28 18.64 -14.97
CA PHE A 165 -3.03 17.98 -14.62
C PHE A 165 -2.33 18.63 -13.41
N ALA A 166 -2.34 19.95 -13.29
CA ALA A 166 -1.66 20.65 -12.21
C ALA A 166 -2.38 20.41 -10.88
N MET A 167 -3.71 20.50 -10.88
CA MET A 167 -4.56 20.19 -9.74
C MET A 167 -4.36 18.76 -9.23
N LEU A 168 -4.37 17.76 -10.13
CA LEU A 168 -4.13 16.36 -9.74
C LEU A 168 -2.70 16.10 -9.29
N SER A 169 -1.72 16.85 -9.80
CA SER A 169 -0.34 16.75 -9.33
C SER A 169 -0.18 17.27 -7.90
N VAL A 170 -0.95 18.32 -7.52
CA VAL A 170 -0.99 18.81 -6.14
C VAL A 170 -1.62 17.77 -5.21
N ALA A 171 -2.79 17.23 -5.57
CA ALA A 171 -3.41 16.16 -4.81
C ALA A 171 -2.50 14.92 -4.68
N MET A 172 -1.79 14.55 -5.75
CA MET A 172 -0.84 13.43 -5.73
C MET A 172 0.31 13.64 -4.75
N ARG A 173 0.78 14.89 -4.62
CA ARG A 173 1.80 15.24 -3.64
C ARG A 173 1.29 15.05 -2.22
N ASP A 174 0.09 15.50 -1.92
CA ASP A 174 -0.49 15.30 -0.59
C ASP A 174 -0.71 13.82 -0.27
N VAL A 175 -1.09 13.00 -1.27
CA VAL A 175 -1.16 11.54 -1.12
C VAL A 175 0.21 10.95 -0.77
N ARG A 176 1.26 11.41 -1.44
CA ARG A 176 2.63 10.95 -1.18
C ARG A 176 3.13 11.35 0.21
N ASP A 177 2.77 12.53 0.68
CA ASP A 177 3.22 13.04 1.96
C ASP A 177 2.56 12.30 3.16
N MET A 178 1.54 11.47 2.94
CA MET A 178 0.85 10.71 4.02
C MET A 178 1.67 9.56 4.63
N HIS A 179 2.72 9.06 3.96
CA HIS A 179 3.59 8.00 4.50
C HIS A 179 5.02 8.48 4.80
N ALA A 180 5.30 9.76 4.57
CA ALA A 180 6.64 10.32 4.57
C ALA A 180 6.95 11.03 5.89
N GLU A 181 6.94 10.33 7.03
CA GLU A 181 7.38 10.91 8.30
C GLU A 181 8.37 10.07 9.14
N ASP A 182 8.86 8.92 8.64
CA ASP A 182 9.78 8.06 9.43
C ASP A 182 11.18 7.82 8.82
N GLU A 183 11.68 8.72 7.97
CA GLU A 183 13.11 8.73 7.56
C GLU A 183 13.96 9.74 8.37
N GLY A 184 13.66 9.91 9.67
CA GLY A 184 14.23 10.99 10.49
C GLY A 184 14.67 10.67 11.92
N SER A 185 14.75 9.40 12.34
CA SER A 185 15.32 9.04 13.67
C SER A 185 16.07 7.71 13.67
N SER A 186 17.16 7.64 12.90
CA SER A 186 18.27 6.77 13.24
C SER A 186 19.59 7.44 12.87
N GLU A 187 20.04 8.39 13.70
CA GLU A 187 21.43 8.81 13.66
C GLU A 187 22.33 7.64 14.11
N PRO A 188 23.43 7.36 13.37
CA PRO A 188 24.42 6.39 13.81
C PRO A 188 25.19 7.02 14.99
N THR A 189 25.05 6.43 16.19
CA THR A 189 25.90 6.78 17.33
C THR A 189 27.35 6.42 16.99
N THR A 190 28.09 7.41 16.50
CA THR A 190 29.49 7.29 16.14
C THR A 190 30.31 8.12 17.12
N GLY A 191 30.97 7.42 18.05
CA GLY A 191 32.30 7.79 18.55
C GLY A 191 32.40 8.98 19.51
N ALA A 192 32.42 8.68 20.81
CA ALA A 192 33.23 9.42 21.77
C ALA A 192 33.75 8.48 22.86
N THR A 193 34.99 8.02 22.74
CA THR A 193 35.94 7.90 23.86
C THR A 193 37.35 7.71 23.27
N GLU A 194 38.04 8.83 23.02
CA GLU A 194 39.52 8.85 23.02
C GLU A 194 40.00 9.25 24.42
N GLY A 195 40.92 8.47 24.95
CA GLY A 195 41.62 8.70 26.22
C GLY A 195 42.59 7.55 26.50
N GLY A 196 43.71 7.49 25.78
CA GLY A 196 44.81 6.55 26.05
C GLY A 196 45.64 6.94 27.31
N PRO A 197 46.85 6.38 27.54
CA PRO A 197 47.55 5.33 26.78
C PRO A 197 48.26 4.20 27.60
N ALA A 198 48.58 3.12 26.87
CA ALA A 198 49.79 2.28 26.91
C ALA A 198 50.35 1.67 28.23
N LYS A 199 50.53 0.34 28.26
CA LYS A 199 51.86 -0.34 28.17
C LYS A 199 51.82 -1.89 28.29
N LYS A 200 52.53 -2.50 27.34
CA LYS A 200 53.46 -3.67 27.42
C LYS A 200 52.94 -5.10 27.73
N LYS A 201 53.07 -5.93 26.68
CA LYS A 201 53.82 -7.21 26.58
C LYS A 201 53.72 -8.20 27.75
N SER A 202 53.33 -9.45 27.46
CA SER A 202 54.26 -10.61 27.48
C SER A 202 53.63 -11.94 27.05
N LYS A 203 54.46 -12.76 26.39
CA LYS A 203 54.25 -14.12 25.89
C LYS A 203 54.17 -15.16 27.02
N ALA A 204 53.49 -16.29 26.78
CA ALA A 204 54.10 -17.63 26.63
C ALA A 204 53.23 -18.81 27.15
N LYS A 205 53.27 -19.90 26.37
CA LYS A 205 52.80 -21.28 26.59
C LYS A 205 53.21 -21.89 27.95
N ALA A 206 52.37 -22.82 28.46
CA ALA A 206 52.81 -24.18 28.82
C ALA A 206 51.63 -25.16 29.06
N LYS A 207 51.82 -26.40 28.62
CA LYS A 207 51.01 -27.62 28.82
C LYS A 207 50.95 -28.03 30.30
N ALA A 208 49.88 -28.73 30.69
CA ALA A 208 50.01 -29.93 31.53
C ALA A 208 48.85 -30.92 31.29
N LYS A 209 49.21 -32.19 31.41
CA LYS A 209 48.53 -33.42 31.01
C LYS A 209 48.02 -34.09 32.28
N GLY A 210 46.76 -34.51 32.32
CA GLY A 210 46.19 -35.30 33.42
C GLY A 210 45.25 -36.37 32.86
N ARG A 211 45.67 -37.63 32.99
CA ARG A 211 45.07 -38.85 32.43
C ARG A 211 45.01 -39.83 33.59
N SER A 212 43.83 -40.35 33.98
CA SER A 212 43.63 -41.62 34.71
C SER A 212 42.16 -41.70 35.16
N LYS A 213 41.29 -42.49 34.52
CA LYS A 213 40.96 -43.93 34.72
C LYS A 213 39.89 -44.19 35.80
N GLY A 214 38.90 -45.01 35.38
CA GLY A 214 38.17 -45.99 36.20
C GLY A 214 36.78 -45.51 36.65
N LYS A 215 35.74 -46.34 36.72
CA LYS A 215 35.57 -47.78 36.45
C LYS A 215 34.05 -48.09 36.45
N ALA A 216 33.70 -49.18 35.78
CA ALA A 216 32.40 -49.80 35.56
C ALA A 216 31.51 -50.02 36.81
N ALA A 217 30.19 -50.00 36.59
CA ALA A 217 29.33 -51.21 36.58
C ALA A 217 28.07 -50.92 35.75
#